data_AF-A0A661MRQ9-F1
#
_entry.id   AF-A0A661MRQ9-F1
#
_cell.length_a   1.000
_cell.length_b   1.000
_cell.length_c   1.000
_cell.angle_alpha   90.00
_cell.angle_beta   90.00
_cell.angle_gamma   90.00
#
_symmetry.space_group_name_H-M   'P 1'
#
loop_
_entity.id
_entity.type
_entity.pdbx_description
1 polymer ?
#
loop_
_entity_poly.entity_id
_entity_poly.type
_entity_poly.pdbx_seq_one_letter_code
_entity_poly.pdbx_strand_id
1 'polypeptide(L)'
;PEELEEERRLAYVAFTRAKQRLVLSFAAIRRIFGQQRVGIPSRFLTELPGEDIEWIGARSSSASRPTAPLEPSRDPTDSYVDYSEGSDLSDLEGLRRGVQVRHPKFGVGEVTEVMQGSPPRVSVHFPGWGTRKIIASYLEPA
;
A
#
# COMPACT_ATOMS: atom_id res chain seq x y z
N PRO A 1 -12.47 21.15 8.11
CA PRO A 1 -11.76 22.29 7.45
C PRO A 1 -10.74 22.94 8.38
N GLU A 2 -11.14 23.26 9.61
CA GLU A 2 -10.28 23.91 10.62
C GLU A 2 -9.04 23.09 10.98
N GLU A 3 -9.15 21.77 11.12
CA GLU A 3 -7.99 20.91 11.42
C GLU A 3 -6.91 20.99 10.33
N LEU A 4 -7.31 21.05 9.06
CA LEU A 4 -6.38 21.17 7.94
C LEU A 4 -5.70 22.55 7.91
N GLU A 5 -6.44 23.60 8.29
CA GLU A 5 -5.86 24.94 8.43
C GLU A 5 -4.89 25.02 9.60
N GLU A 6 -5.17 24.31 10.69
CA GLU A 6 -4.22 24.17 11.81
C GLU A 6 -2.97 23.39 11.39
N GLU A 7 -3.11 22.27 10.70
CA GLU A 7 -1.96 21.54 10.12
C GLU A 7 -1.14 22.42 9.18
N ARG A 8 -1.81 23.27 8.38
CA ARG A 8 -1.15 24.25 7.51
C ARG A 8 -0.37 25.30 8.32
N ARG A 9 -0.94 25.81 9.41
CA ARG A 9 -0.24 26.73 10.32
C ARG A 9 0.98 26.05 10.94
N LEU A 10 0.87 24.80 11.35
CA LEU A 10 1.99 24.01 11.88
C LEU A 10 3.09 23.82 10.82
N ALA A 11 2.72 23.48 9.58
CA ALA A 11 3.67 23.36 8.48
C ALA A 11 4.39 24.69 8.19
N TYR A 12 3.64 25.80 8.14
CA TYR A 12 4.21 27.13 7.93
C TYR A 12 5.22 27.51 9.02
N VAL A 13 4.87 27.29 10.29
CA VAL A 13 5.79 27.52 11.41
C VAL A 13 7.03 26.65 11.27
N ALA A 14 6.88 25.36 10.95
CA ALA A 14 8.02 24.47 10.75
C ALA A 14 8.93 24.93 9.59
N PHE A 15 8.37 25.37 8.47
CA PHE A 15 9.14 25.84 7.30
C PHE A 15 9.93 27.11 7.62
N THR A 16 9.30 28.07 8.29
CA THR A 16 9.92 29.36 8.65
C THR A 16 10.91 29.28 9.82
N ARG A 17 11.03 28.12 10.50
CA ARG A 17 12.10 27.89 11.49
C ARG A 17 13.48 27.78 10.83
N ALA A 18 13.56 27.28 9.60
CA ALA A 18 14.81 27.15 8.88
C ALA A 18 15.24 28.52 8.32
N LYS A 19 16.47 28.94 8.63
CA LYS A 19 17.01 30.24 8.16
C LYS A 19 17.82 30.18 6.86
N GLN A 20 18.45 29.03 6.59
CA GLN A 20 19.39 28.87 5.47
C GLN A 20 18.98 27.75 4.52
N ARG A 21 18.73 26.55 5.06
CA ARG A 21 18.33 25.37 4.28
C ARG A 21 17.27 24.59 5.03
N LEU A 22 16.19 24.24 4.32
CA LEU A 22 15.14 23.35 4.80
C LEU A 22 15.29 22.00 4.08
N VAL A 23 15.40 20.92 4.83
CA VAL A 23 15.39 19.56 4.29
C VAL A 23 14.13 18.87 4.79
N LEU A 24 13.31 18.40 3.85
CA LEU A 24 12.10 17.66 4.13
C LEU A 24 12.29 16.20 3.71
N SER A 25 11.82 15.27 4.55
CA SER A 25 11.88 13.85 4.27
C SER A 25 10.52 13.21 4.50
N PHE A 26 10.18 12.24 3.65
CA PHE A 26 9.00 11.39 3.86
C PHE A 26 9.40 9.92 3.70
N ALA A 27 8.64 9.04 4.32
CA ALA A 27 8.83 7.60 4.21
C ALA A 27 7.63 6.98 3.49
N ALA A 28 7.90 6.24 2.41
CA ALA A 28 6.86 5.50 1.68
C ALA A 28 6.27 4.36 2.54
N ILE A 29 7.05 3.81 3.47
CA ILE A 29 6.64 2.73 4.36
C ILE A 29 7.19 3.01 5.75
N ARG A 30 6.34 2.93 6.78
CA ARG A 30 6.72 3.14 8.19
C ARG A 30 6.03 2.15 9.10
N ARG A 31 6.70 1.75 10.18
CA ARG A 31 6.12 0.90 11.21
C ARG A 31 5.61 1.78 12.35
N ILE A 32 4.30 1.84 12.55
CA ILE A 32 3.64 2.60 13.62
C ILE A 32 2.80 1.63 14.43
N PHE A 33 2.95 1.64 15.76
CA PHE A 33 2.25 0.73 16.68
C PHE A 33 2.36 -0.75 16.27
N GLY A 34 3.54 -1.17 15.82
CA GLY A 34 3.79 -2.55 15.39
C GLY A 34 3.21 -2.94 14.03
N GLN A 35 2.47 -2.05 13.36
CA GLN A 35 1.90 -2.28 12.05
C GLN A 35 2.68 -1.52 10.97
N GLN A 36 2.91 -2.16 9.84
CA GLN A 36 3.49 -1.50 8.67
C GLN A 36 2.40 -0.72 7.94
N ARG A 37 2.62 0.57 7.72
CA ARG A 37 1.71 1.48 7.01
C ARG A 37 2.43 2.12 5.84
N VAL A 38 1.77 2.14 4.69
CA VAL A 38 2.21 2.90 3.52
C VAL A 38 1.89 4.38 3.78
N GLY A 39 2.88 5.24 3.57
CA GLY A 39 2.78 6.68 3.72
C GLY A 39 2.70 7.36 2.36
N ILE A 40 1.66 8.17 2.16
CA ILE A 40 1.58 9.10 1.03
C ILE A 40 2.35 10.37 1.41
N PRO A 41 3.10 11.00 0.49
CA PRO A 41 3.73 12.29 0.74
C PRO A 41 2.73 13.34 1.24
N SER A 42 3.19 14.27 2.09
CA SER A 42 2.34 15.35 2.58
C SER A 42 1.89 16.25 1.43
N ARG A 43 0.60 16.61 1.41
CA ARG A 43 0.04 17.53 0.40
C ARG A 43 0.76 18.88 0.35
N PHE A 44 1.28 19.34 1.50
CA PHE A 44 2.02 20.60 1.60
C PHE A 44 3.31 20.60 0.78
N LEU A 45 3.85 19.44 0.42
CA LEU A 45 5.01 19.34 -0.49
C LEU A 45 4.66 19.73 -1.93
N THR A 46 3.44 19.44 -2.38
CA THR A 46 2.98 19.74 -3.73
C THR A 46 2.55 21.20 -3.88
N GLU A 47 2.23 21.86 -2.77
CA GLU A 47 1.84 23.28 -2.74
C GLU A 47 3.04 24.23 -2.78
N LEU A 48 4.25 23.73 -2.53
CA LEU A 48 5.47 24.50 -2.62
C LEU A 48 5.85 24.77 -4.09
N PRO A 49 6.41 25.95 -4.42
CA PRO A 49 6.83 26.25 -5.78
C PRO A 49 7.96 25.31 -6.22
N GLY A 50 7.76 24.60 -7.33
CA GLY A 50 8.68 23.56 -7.79
C GLY A 50 10.08 24.05 -8.18
N GLU A 51 10.23 25.36 -8.43
CA GLU A 51 11.51 26.02 -8.75
C GLU A 51 12.47 26.09 -7.54
N ASP A 52 11.94 26.08 -6.32
CA ASP A 52 12.72 26.14 -5.07
C ASP A 52 12.98 24.75 -4.44
N ILE A 53 12.52 23.67 -5.09
CA ILE A 53 12.56 22.31 -4.53
C ILE A 53 13.53 21.44 -5.30
N GLU A 54 14.56 20.97 -4.60
CA GLU A 54 15.44 19.91 -5.07
C GLU A 54 14.98 18.56 -4.49
N TRP A 55 14.56 17.63 -5.36
CA TRP A 55 14.22 16.26 -4.95
C TRP A 55 15.47 15.40 -4.81
N ILE A 56 15.83 15.10 -3.57
CA ILE A 56 17.01 14.30 -3.23
C ILE A 56 16.57 12.87 -2.89
N GLY A 57 17.22 11.89 -3.52
CA GLY A 57 16.92 10.47 -3.36
C GLY A 57 16.38 9.84 -4.64
N ALA A 58 16.46 8.51 -4.72
CA ALA A 58 16.08 7.75 -5.90
C ALA A 58 14.57 7.82 -6.14
N ARG A 59 14.10 8.91 -6.77
CA ARG A 59 13.13 8.72 -7.83
C ARG A 59 13.87 7.85 -8.84
N SER A 60 13.42 6.61 -9.03
CA SER A 60 13.81 5.84 -10.21
C SER A 60 13.26 6.57 -11.45
N SER A 61 13.85 7.70 -11.79
CA SER A 61 13.73 8.31 -13.10
C SER A 61 14.75 7.60 -13.99
N SER A 62 14.44 6.36 -14.34
CA SER A 62 14.84 5.82 -15.63
C SER A 62 13.55 5.40 -16.34
N ALA A 63 13.08 6.30 -17.19
CA ALA A 63 12.37 5.90 -18.38
C ALA A 63 13.36 5.10 -19.23
N SER A 64 13.32 3.78 -19.11
CA SER A 64 13.92 2.87 -20.07
C SER A 64 12.95 1.73 -20.18
N ARG A 65 12.16 1.77 -21.26
CA ARG A 65 11.26 0.71 -21.68
C ARG A 65 12.14 -0.37 -22.31
N PRO A 66 12.40 -1.53 -21.69
CA PRO A 66 13.06 -2.62 -22.39
C PRO A 66 11.95 -3.44 -23.06
N THR A 67 11.91 -3.37 -24.37
CA THR A 67 11.14 -4.31 -25.20
C THR A 67 11.86 -5.66 -25.16
N ALA A 68 11.52 -6.54 -24.23
CA ALA A 68 11.79 -7.98 -24.31
C ALA A 68 11.02 -8.74 -23.20
N PRO A 69 10.46 -9.93 -23.47
CA PRO A 69 9.81 -10.76 -22.46
C PRO A 69 10.89 -11.40 -21.59
N LEU A 70 11.06 -10.87 -20.38
CA LEU A 70 11.84 -11.50 -19.33
C LEU A 70 10.86 -12.22 -18.41
N GLU A 71 10.97 -13.54 -18.39
CA GLU A 71 10.27 -14.41 -17.45
C GLU A 71 10.51 -13.92 -16.01
N PRO A 72 9.47 -13.82 -15.17
CA PRO A 72 9.64 -13.32 -13.81
C PRO A 72 10.24 -14.42 -12.93
N SER A 73 11.58 -14.51 -12.91
CA SER A 73 12.28 -14.84 -11.68
C SER A 73 12.20 -13.63 -10.77
N ARG A 74 11.21 -13.61 -9.86
CA ARG A 74 11.12 -12.61 -8.79
C ARG A 74 10.93 -13.32 -7.45
N ASP A 75 11.91 -13.06 -6.60
CA ASP A 75 12.02 -13.50 -5.21
C ASP A 75 10.74 -13.32 -4.37
N PRO A 76 10.51 -14.20 -3.36
CA PRO A 76 9.21 -14.48 -2.78
C PRO A 76 8.79 -13.52 -1.64
N THR A 77 9.25 -12.28 -1.62
CA THR A 77 9.04 -11.41 -0.44
C THR A 77 8.71 -9.98 -0.81
N ASP A 78 7.54 -9.73 -1.39
CA ASP A 78 6.94 -8.40 -1.23
C ASP A 78 5.42 -8.50 -1.03
N SER A 79 5.03 -8.38 0.24
CA SER A 79 3.66 -8.49 0.72
C SER A 79 2.91 -7.20 0.47
N TYR A 80 2.11 -7.17 -0.60
CA TYR A 80 1.13 -6.11 -0.85
C TYR A 80 -0.08 -6.28 0.09
N VAL A 81 -0.37 -5.28 0.93
CA VAL A 81 -1.59 -5.24 1.76
C VAL A 81 -2.33 -3.95 1.46
N ASP A 82 -3.58 -4.08 1.00
CA ASP A 82 -4.50 -2.99 0.67
C ASP A 82 -5.57 -2.93 1.77
N TYR A 83 -5.77 -1.75 2.36
CA TYR A 83 -6.78 -1.51 3.41
C TYR A 83 -7.75 -0.44 2.89
N SER A 84 -8.86 -0.87 2.29
CA SER A 84 -10.03 -0.02 2.07
C SER A 84 -11.15 -0.49 2.99
N GLU A 85 -11.52 0.32 3.97
CA GLU A 85 -12.63 0.06 4.90
C GLU A 85 -13.94 -0.17 4.14
N GLY A 86 -14.68 -1.23 4.49
CA GLY A 86 -16.03 -1.45 4.00
C GLY A 86 -16.56 -2.88 4.23
N SER A 87 -17.61 -2.95 5.06
CA SER A 87 -18.67 -3.98 5.17
C SER A 87 -18.38 -5.38 5.71
N ASP A 88 -18.94 -5.59 6.91
CA ASP A 88 -19.70 -6.74 7.43
C ASP A 88 -19.05 -8.12 7.66
N LEU A 89 -19.01 -8.48 8.95
CA LEU A 89 -18.42 -9.66 9.59
C LEU A 89 -19.33 -10.91 9.57
N SER A 90 -20.13 -11.11 8.52
CA SER A 90 -21.20 -12.12 8.55
C SER A 90 -20.91 -13.42 7.77
N ASP A 91 -19.94 -13.44 6.84
CA ASP A 91 -19.79 -14.56 5.89
C ASP A 91 -18.44 -15.31 6.00
N LEU A 92 -17.95 -15.51 7.22
CA LEU A 92 -16.73 -16.30 7.47
C LEU A 92 -16.98 -17.81 7.68
N GLU A 93 -18.19 -18.30 7.38
CA GLU A 93 -18.57 -19.72 7.47
C GLU A 93 -18.34 -20.50 6.16
N GLY A 94 -17.22 -20.30 5.46
CA GLY A 94 -17.01 -21.00 4.18
C GLY A 94 -15.59 -21.16 3.65
N LEU A 95 -14.61 -20.35 4.09
CA LEU A 95 -13.27 -20.39 3.49
C LEU A 95 -12.46 -21.58 4.01
N ARG A 96 -12.55 -22.71 3.31
CA ARG A 96 -11.66 -23.88 3.46
C ARG A 96 -10.59 -23.85 2.35
N ARG A 97 -9.43 -24.45 2.63
CA ARG A 97 -8.35 -24.63 1.64
C ARG A 97 -8.92 -25.38 0.42
N GLY A 98 -8.65 -24.91 -0.79
CA GLY A 98 -9.15 -25.42 -2.07
C GLY A 98 -10.44 -24.76 -2.58
N VAL A 99 -11.02 -23.81 -1.86
CA VAL A 99 -12.22 -23.08 -2.32
C VAL A 99 -11.84 -22.00 -3.33
N GLN A 100 -12.64 -21.88 -4.40
CA GLN A 100 -12.53 -20.76 -5.32
C GLN A 100 -13.17 -19.51 -4.71
N VAL A 101 -12.40 -18.44 -4.71
CA VAL A 101 -12.80 -17.14 -4.18
C VAL A 101 -12.56 -16.09 -5.25
N ARG A 102 -13.47 -15.13 -5.31
CA ARG A 102 -13.38 -13.99 -6.20
C ARG A 102 -12.83 -12.79 -5.44
N HIS A 103 -11.87 -12.13 -6.06
CA HIS A 103 -11.36 -10.84 -5.63
C HIS A 103 -11.61 -9.78 -6.71
N PRO A 104 -12.14 -8.59 -6.37
CA PRO A 104 -12.50 -7.55 -7.34
C PRO A 104 -11.34 -7.11 -8.24
N LYS A 105 -10.10 -7.18 -7.73
CA LYS A 105 -8.88 -6.80 -8.47
C LYS A 105 -8.17 -7.95 -9.20
N PHE A 106 -8.33 -9.19 -8.74
CA PHE A 106 -7.53 -10.34 -9.21
C PHE A 106 -8.36 -11.41 -9.91
N GLY A 107 -9.69 -11.25 -9.96
CA GLY A 107 -10.59 -12.23 -10.55
C GLY A 107 -10.80 -13.43 -9.62
N VAL A 108 -11.02 -14.60 -10.20
CA VAL A 108 -11.24 -15.84 -9.46
C VAL A 108 -9.89 -16.49 -9.14
N GLY A 109 -9.68 -16.89 -7.89
CA GLY A 109 -8.48 -17.58 -7.42
C GLY A 109 -8.82 -18.69 -6.43
N GLU A 110 -7.87 -19.58 -6.16
CA GLU A 110 -8.05 -20.75 -5.29
C GLU A 110 -7.33 -20.55 -3.95
N VAL A 111 -8.02 -20.77 -2.84
CA VAL A 111 -7.43 -20.65 -1.50
C VAL A 111 -6.42 -21.79 -1.26
N THR A 112 -5.12 -21.49 -1.28
CA THR A 112 -4.07 -22.48 -1.00
C THR A 112 -3.89 -22.71 0.50
N GLU A 113 -4.01 -21.65 1.30
CA GLU A 113 -3.73 -21.72 2.74
C GLU A 113 -4.68 -20.82 3.52
N VAL A 114 -5.16 -21.32 4.66
CA VAL A 114 -5.97 -20.54 5.61
C VAL A 114 -5.16 -20.41 6.89
N MET A 115 -4.82 -19.16 7.23
CA MET A 115 -4.15 -18.79 8.47
C MET A 115 -5.20 -18.28 9.47
N GLN A 116 -5.34 -19.00 10.59
CA GLN A 116 -6.19 -18.58 11.68
C GLN A 116 -5.57 -17.36 12.36
N GLY A 117 -6.33 -16.27 12.45
CA GLY A 117 -5.97 -15.01 13.07
C GLY A 117 -7.21 -14.15 13.23
N SER A 118 -7.15 -13.11 14.06
CA SER A 118 -8.20 -12.10 14.16
C SER A 118 -7.63 -10.77 13.67
N PRO A 119 -7.91 -10.33 12.43
CA PRO A 119 -8.77 -10.96 11.41
C PRO A 119 -8.11 -12.13 10.65
N PRO A 120 -8.90 -13.10 10.13
CA PRO A 120 -8.38 -14.28 9.44
C PRO A 120 -7.75 -13.91 8.09
N ARG A 121 -6.59 -14.52 7.79
CA ARG A 121 -5.83 -14.27 6.56
C ARG A 121 -5.78 -15.54 5.74
N VAL A 122 -5.88 -15.42 4.42
CA VAL A 122 -5.82 -16.56 3.51
C VAL A 122 -4.85 -16.28 2.37
N SER A 123 -4.11 -17.30 1.97
CA SER A 123 -3.28 -17.29 0.78
C SER A 123 -4.11 -17.83 -0.39
N VAL A 124 -4.32 -17.02 -1.42
CA VAL A 124 -5.11 -17.35 -2.61
C VAL A 124 -4.21 -17.32 -3.85
N HIS A 125 -4.25 -18.37 -4.64
CA HIS A 125 -3.58 -18.46 -5.93
C HIS A 125 -4.50 -17.95 -7.05
N PHE A 126 -4.07 -16.91 -7.76
CA PHE A 126 -4.79 -16.37 -8.91
C PHE A 126 -4.07 -16.75 -10.21
N PRO A 127 -4.77 -17.35 -11.19
CA PRO A 127 -4.18 -17.64 -12.50
C PRO A 127 -3.74 -16.33 -13.18
N GLY A 128 -2.43 -16.20 -13.41
CA GLY A 128 -1.79 -15.00 -13.97
C GLY A 128 -1.24 -13.99 -12.96
N TRP A 129 -1.60 -14.09 -11.67
CA TRP A 129 -1.15 -13.16 -10.61
C TRP A 129 -0.39 -13.84 -9.47
N GLY A 130 -0.33 -15.18 -9.46
CA GLY A 130 0.38 -15.96 -8.45
C GLY A 130 -0.34 -16.03 -7.10
N THR A 131 0.37 -16.52 -6.08
CA THR A 131 -0.20 -16.68 -4.73
C THR A 131 -0.11 -15.37 -3.93
N ARG A 132 -1.25 -14.89 -3.45
CA ARG A 132 -1.39 -13.63 -2.68
C ARG A 132 -2.00 -13.89 -1.31
N LYS A 133 -1.46 -13.24 -0.27
CA LYS A 133 -2.04 -13.23 1.08
C LYS A 133 -3.06 -12.10 1.21
N ILE A 134 -4.32 -12.45 1.38
CA ILE A 134 -5.47 -11.53 1.44
C ILE A 134 -6.22 -11.76 2.77
N ILE A 135 -6.83 -10.72 3.32
CA ILE A 135 -7.69 -10.86 4.50
C ILE A 135 -9.01 -11.49 4.03
N ALA A 136 -9.51 -12.48 4.76
CA ALA A 136 -10.67 -13.26 4.35
C ALA A 136 -11.92 -12.39 4.07
N SER A 137 -12.07 -11.24 4.73
CA SER A 137 -13.17 -10.29 4.53
C SER A 137 -13.22 -9.63 3.14
N TYR A 138 -12.13 -9.68 2.34
CA TYR A 138 -12.09 -9.11 0.99
C TYR A 138 -12.28 -10.16 -0.12
N LEU A 139 -12.70 -11.36 0.25
CA LEU A 139 -12.89 -12.46 -0.67
C LEU A 139 -14.34 -12.87 -0.67
N GLU A 140 -14.95 -12.82 -1.85
CA GLU A 140 -16.29 -13.35 -2.05
C GLU A 140 -16.17 -14.83 -2.43
N PRO A 141 -16.98 -15.72 -1.87
CA PRO A 141 -17.09 -17.09 -2.39
C PRO A 141 -17.60 -17.02 -3.84
N ALA A 142 -16.93 -17.72 -4.75
CA ALA A 142 -17.31 -17.81 -6.16
C ALA A 142 -18.40 -18.86 -6.40
#